data_AF-A0A3N4J2B9-F1
#
_entry.id   AF-A0A3N4J2B9-F1
#
_cell.length_a   1.000
_cell.length_b   1.000
_cell.length_c   1.000
_cell.angle_alpha   90.00
_cell.angle_beta   90.00
_cell.angle_gamma   90.00
#
_symmetry.space_group_name_H-M   'P 1'
#
loop_
_entity.id
_entity.type
_entity.pdbx_description
1 polymer ?
#
loop_
_entity_poly.entity_id
_entity_poly.type
_entity_poly.pdbx_seq_one_letter_code
_entity_poly.pdbx_strand_id
1 'polypeptide(L)' 'ILREANITKWLAKSRPKLKPDHIAKRLKWAIVRKDWTVEDFEGVIWSDECSVEKSKDPKQQSVFREPGVWENTTSV' A
#
# COMPACT_ATOMS: atom_id res chain seq x y z
N ILE A 1 15.76 19.19 -13.53
CA ILE A 1 15.22 18.01 -14.26
C ILE A 1 14.51 17.00 -13.34
N LEU A 2 15.18 16.10 -12.59
CA LEU A 2 14.49 15.04 -11.83
C LEU A 2 13.63 15.53 -10.65
N ARG A 3 14.13 16.52 -9.89
CA ARG A 3 13.37 17.13 -8.78
C ARG A 3 12.18 17.96 -9.26
N GLU A 4 12.34 18.64 -10.38
CA GLU A 4 11.27 19.41 -11.04
C GLU A 4 10.16 18.50 -11.59
N ALA A 5 10.52 17.29 -12.05
CA ALA A 5 9.57 16.25 -12.49
C ALA A 5 9.00 15.42 -11.32
N ASN A 6 9.33 15.75 -10.07
CA ASN A 6 8.92 15.04 -8.85
C ASN A 6 9.25 13.53 -8.86
N ILE A 7 10.28 13.12 -9.61
CA ILE A 7 10.75 11.74 -9.69
C ILE A 7 11.70 11.49 -8.51
N THR A 8 11.27 10.66 -7.56
CA THR A 8 12.06 10.28 -6.39
C THR A 8 12.46 8.81 -6.42
N LYS A 9 13.41 8.44 -5.56
CA LYS A 9 13.85 7.05 -5.36
C LYS A 9 12.81 6.32 -4.52
N TRP A 10 12.18 5.30 -5.08
CA TRP A 10 11.19 4.46 -4.39
C TRP A 10 11.76 3.08 -4.08
N LEU A 11 11.28 2.47 -2.99
CA LEU A 11 11.55 1.06 -2.74
C LEU A 11 10.70 0.21 -3.69
N ALA A 12 11.33 -0.77 -4.32
CA ALA A 12 10.65 -1.75 -5.17
C ALA A 12 9.86 -2.76 -4.33
N LYS A 13 8.83 -2.30 -3.62
CA LYS A 13 7.94 -3.17 -2.85
C LYS A 13 6.96 -3.85 -3.79
N SER A 14 6.94 -5.18 -3.77
CA SER A 14 5.85 -5.95 -4.38
C SER A 14 4.58 -5.71 -3.58
N ARG A 15 3.60 -5.05 -4.21
CA ARG A 15 2.28 -4.84 -3.61
C ARG A 15 1.36 -5.94 -4.13
N PRO A 16 0.66 -6.69 -3.26
CA PRO A 16 -0.26 -7.71 -3.72
C PRO A 16 -1.38 -7.04 -4.55
N LYS A 17 -1.61 -7.56 -5.76
CA LYS A 17 -2.70 -7.08 -6.61
C LYS A 17 -4.04 -7.42 -5.96
N LEU A 18 -4.99 -6.48 -6.04
CA LEU A 18 -6.34 -6.70 -5.53
C LEU A 18 -7.11 -7.57 -6.52
N LYS A 19 -7.48 -8.76 -6.09
CA LYS A 19 -8.44 -9.60 -6.81
C LYS A 19 -9.84 -8.99 -6.66
N PRO A 20 -10.78 -9.27 -7.59
CA PRO A 20 -12.17 -8.80 -7.49
C PRO A 20 -12.80 -9.08 -6.12
N ASP A 21 -12.55 -10.26 -5.54
CA ASP A 21 -13.00 -10.63 -4.20
C ASP A 21 -12.46 -9.71 -3.09
N HIS A 22 -11.19 -9.32 -3.18
CA HIS A 22 -10.59 -8.39 -2.21
C HIS A 22 -11.24 -7.01 -2.32
N ILE A 23 -11.51 -6.55 -3.53
CA ILE A 23 -12.15 -5.26 -3.78
C ILE A 23 -13.56 -5.26 -3.19
N ALA A 24 -14.35 -6.30 -3.47
CA ALA A 24 -15.72 -6.42 -2.96
C ALA A 24 -15.76 -6.47 -1.42
N LYS A 25 -14.89 -7.27 -0.80
CA LYS A 25 -14.81 -7.38 0.67
C LYS A 25 -14.41 -6.05 1.31
N ARG A 26 -13.41 -5.36 0.75
CA ARG A 26 -12.94 -4.06 1.24
C ARG A 26 -14.02 -2.99 1.09
N LEU A 27 -14.69 -2.93 -0.06
CA LEU A 27 -15.77 -1.98 -0.31
C LEU A 27 -16.94 -2.20 0.65
N LYS A 28 -17.36 -3.46 0.85
CA LYS A 28 -18.41 -3.81 1.81
C LYS A 28 -18.03 -3.39 3.23
N TRP A 29 -16.80 -3.68 3.66
CA TRP A 29 -16.33 -3.30 5.00
C TRP A 29 -16.37 -1.78 5.20
N ALA A 30 -15.94 -1.01 4.19
CA ALA A 30 -15.93 0.45 4.23
C ALA A 30 -17.34 1.05 4.24
N ILE A 31 -18.25 0.55 3.39
CA ILE A 31 -19.63 1.04 3.34
C ILE A 31 -20.35 0.83 4.68
N VAL A 32 -20.17 -0.33 5.31
CA VAL A 32 -20.81 -0.65 6.60
C VAL A 32 -20.35 0.28 7.73
N ARG A 33 -19.14 0.86 7.63
CA ARG A 33 -18.51 1.69 8.66
C ARG A 33 -18.30 3.12 8.21
N LYS A 34 -18.95 3.55 7.12
CA LYS A 34 -18.72 4.87 6.53
C LYS A 34 -19.12 6.01 7.47
N ASP A 35 -20.11 5.75 8.33
CA ASP A 35 -20.69 6.72 9.27
C ASP A 35 -20.23 6.47 10.72
N TRP A 36 -19.26 5.57 10.94
CA TRP A 36 -18.70 5.34 12.28
C TRP A 36 -18.02 6.61 12.79
N THR A 37 -18.26 6.93 14.05
CA THR A 37 -17.61 8.07 14.72
C THR A 37 -16.25 7.66 15.28
N VAL A 38 -15.51 8.63 15.83
CA VAL A 38 -14.21 8.34 16.46
C VAL A 38 -14.41 7.40 17.65
N GLU A 39 -15.47 7.62 18.44
CA GLU A 39 -15.83 6.83 19.61
C GLU A 39 -16.16 5.36 19.23
N ASP A 40 -16.78 5.13 18.08
CA ASP A 40 -17.02 3.77 17.57
C ASP A 40 -15.71 3.02 17.28
N PHE A 41 -14.69 3.72 16.78
CA PHE A 41 -13.37 3.14 16.51
C PHE A 41 -12.54 2.96 17.79
N GLU A 42 -12.75 3.77 18.82
CA GLU A 42 -12.06 3.65 20.12
C GLU A 42 -12.37 2.32 20.81
N GLY A 43 -13.58 1.78 20.61
CA GLY A 43 -13.96 0.46 21.12
C GLY A 43 -13.28 -0.72 20.42
N VAL A 44 -12.54 -0.49 19.32
CA VAL A 44 -11.92 -1.57 18.53
C VAL A 44 -10.51 -1.86 19.03
N ILE A 45 -10.29 -3.09 19.48
CA ILE A 45 -8.95 -3.61 19.78
C ILE A 45 -8.36 -4.20 18.49
N TRP A 46 -7.27 -3.60 18.01
CA TRP A 46 -6.54 -4.06 16.83
C TRP A 46 -5.36 -4.93 17.24
N SER A 47 -5.13 -6.00 16.48
CA SER A 47 -3.94 -6.83 16.64
C SER A 47 -3.37 -7.19 15.26
N ASP A 48 -2.05 -7.19 15.15
CA ASP A 48 -1.30 -7.66 14.00
C ASP A 48 0.06 -8.18 14.45
N GLU A 49 0.69 -9.01 13.63
CA GLU A 49 2.05 -9.51 13.86
C GLU A 49 3.05 -8.73 12.99
N CYS A 50 4.25 -8.46 13.51
CA CYS A 50 5.30 -7.83 12.72
C CYS A 50 6.67 -8.51 12.92
N SER A 51 7.49 -8.53 11.86
CA SER A 51 8.88 -8.99 11.95
C SER A 51 9.78 -7.84 12.39
N VAL A 52 10.61 -8.06 13.42
CA VAL A 52 11.60 -7.10 13.92
C VAL A 52 12.99 -7.62 13.62
N GLU A 53 13.61 -7.06 12.57
CA GLU A 53 14.93 -7.48 12.09
C GLU A 53 16.06 -6.57 12.58
N LYS A 54 17.20 -7.15 12.95
CA LYS A 54 18.37 -6.42 13.47
C LYS A 54 19.15 -5.64 12.39
N SER A 55 19.06 -6.04 11.12
CA SER A 55 19.78 -5.41 10.02
C SER A 55 18.90 -5.30 8.77
N LYS A 56 19.25 -4.37 7.88
CA LYS A 56 18.53 -4.21 6.61
C LYS A 56 18.87 -5.35 5.66
N ASP A 57 17.87 -5.85 4.95
CA ASP A 57 18.06 -6.81 3.88
C ASP A 57 18.99 -6.19 2.80
N PRO A 58 20.16 -6.78 2.53
CA PRO A 58 21.07 -6.29 1.49
C PRO A 58 20.47 -6.39 0.07
N LYS A 59 19.39 -7.15 -0.13
CA LYS A 59 18.68 -7.31 -1.41
C LYS A 59 17.66 -6.20 -1.69
N GLN A 60 17.54 -5.20 -0.83
CA GLN A 60 16.56 -4.12 -0.99
C GLN A 60 16.85 -3.27 -2.23
N GLN A 61 16.05 -3.45 -3.29
CA GLN A 61 16.18 -2.70 -4.54
C GLN A 61 15.41 -1.38 -4.50
N SER A 62 16.00 -0.37 -5.12
CA SER A 62 15.39 0.95 -5.29
C SER A 62 15.23 1.28 -6.77
N VAL A 63 14.09 1.87 -7.11
CA VAL A 63 13.70 2.20 -8.48
C VAL A 63 13.28 3.66 -8.58
N PHE A 64 13.56 4.30 -9.71
CA PHE A 64 13.02 5.62 -10.04
C PHE A 64 11.73 5.40 -10.85
N ARG A 65 10.63 6.04 -10.43
CA ARG A 65 9.32 5.92 -11.09
C ARG A 65 8.73 7.30 -11.29
N GLU A 66 8.05 7.48 -12.42
CA GLU A 66 7.24 8.66 -12.64
C GLU A 66 6.04 8.68 -11.68
N PRO A 67 5.73 9.81 -11.05
CA PRO A 67 4.55 9.94 -10.21
C PRO A 67 3.28 9.57 -10.99
N GLY A 68 2.51 8.60 -10.48
CA GLY A 68 1.23 8.17 -11.09
C GLY A 68 1.33 6.92 -11.95
N VAL A 69 2.54 6.50 -12.37
CA VAL A 69 2.74 5.24 -13.11
C VAL A 69 3.12 4.14 -12.11
N TRP A 70 2.10 3.41 -11.63
CA TRP A 70 2.27 2.39 -10.59
C TRP A 70 2.21 0.95 -11.12
N GLU A 71 1.94 0.74 -12.41
CA GLU A 71 1.84 -0.56 -13.04
C GLU A 71 2.68 -0.65 -14.32
N ASN A 72 3.23 -1.84 -14.58
CA ASN A 72 3.68 -2.22 -15.91
C ASN A 72 2.42 -2.30 -16.78
N THR A 73 2.35 -1.46 -17.81
CA THR A 73 1.51 -1.70 -18.98
C THR A 73 1.71 -3.15 -19.38
N THR A 74 0.64 -3.94 -19.31
CA THR A 74 0.58 -5.22 -19.99
C THR A 74 0.68 -4.90 -21.47
N SER A 75 1.85 -5.10 -22.05
CA SER A 75 1.99 -5.28 -23.48
C SER A 75 2.27 -6.76 -23.70
N VAL A 76 1.25 -7.42 -24.26
CA VAL A 76 1.27 -8.57 -25.17
C VAL A 76 2.58 -9.35 -25.31
#